data_AF-A0A0W0YCV5-F1
#
_entry.id   AF-A0A0W0YCV5-F1
#
_cell.length_a   1.000
_cell.length_b   1.000
_cell.length_c   1.000
_cell.angle_alpha   90.00
_cell.angle_beta   90.00
_cell.angle_gamma   90.00
#
_symmetry.space_group_name_H-M   'P 1'
#
loop_
_entity.id
_entity.type
_entity.pdbx_description
1 polymer ?
#
loop_
_entity_poly.entity_id
_entity_poly.type
_entity_poly.pdbx_seq_one_letter_code
_entity_poly.pdbx_strand_id
1 'polypeptide(L)'
;MLKCPLKVNGYNVGVICLIDDKPKSKNEIDQNIVYDLAQMVEMDLKQIQISITDELTSLSNRRGFLKLAGYLFQKCQSENQIFTLLFFDLDKFSILTINLGMRKVTKY
;
A
#
# COMPACT_ATOMS: atom_id res chain seq x y z
N MET A 1 -24.50 13.59 -7.77
CA MET A 1 -23.19 12.92 -7.62
C MET A 1 -23.10 12.31 -6.23
N LEU A 2 -22.97 10.99 -6.14
CA LEU A 2 -22.76 10.27 -4.89
C LEU A 2 -21.26 9.99 -4.75
N LYS A 3 -20.68 10.30 -3.60
CA LYS A 3 -19.24 10.17 -3.31
C LYS A 3 -19.05 9.45 -1.98
N CYS A 4 -18.13 8.50 -1.93
CA CYS A 4 -17.75 7.78 -0.72
C CYS A 4 -16.22 7.81 -0.57
N PRO A 5 -15.67 8.38 0.53
CA PRO A 5 -14.24 8.40 0.76
C PRO A 5 -13.70 6.98 1.02
N LEU A 6 -12.54 6.67 0.46
CA LEU A 6 -11.83 5.43 0.70
C LEU A 6 -10.81 5.59 1.81
N LYS A 7 -10.83 4.69 2.79
CA LYS A 7 -9.91 4.65 3.92
C LYS A 7 -9.15 3.34 3.98
N VAL A 8 -7.82 3.43 4.09
CA VAL A 8 -6.94 2.27 4.29
C VAL A 8 -6.04 2.56 5.48
N ASN A 9 -6.04 1.65 6.46
CA ASN A 9 -5.29 1.80 7.71
C ASN A 9 -5.47 3.17 8.41
N GLY A 10 -6.68 3.72 8.33
CA GLY A 10 -7.04 5.01 8.93
C GLY A 10 -6.75 6.24 8.07
N TYR A 11 -6.09 6.09 6.93
CA TYR A 11 -5.76 7.20 6.02
C TYR A 11 -6.75 7.30 4.87
N ASN A 12 -7.15 8.52 4.50
CA ASN A 12 -7.95 8.77 3.29
C ASN A 12 -7.04 8.60 2.06
N VAL A 13 -7.33 7.60 1.23
CA VAL A 13 -6.53 7.27 0.03
C VAL A 13 -7.21 7.66 -1.27
N GLY A 14 -8.48 8.05 -1.23
CA GLY A 14 -9.23 8.45 -2.42
C GLY A 14 -10.72 8.58 -2.17
N VAL A 15 -11.49 8.59 -3.27
CA VAL A 15 -12.96 8.67 -3.26
C VAL A 15 -13.48 7.78 -4.39
N ILE A 16 -14.45 6.92 -4.10
CA ILE A 16 -15.32 6.33 -5.14
C ILE A 16 -16.49 7.26 -5.37
N CYS A 17 -16.82 7.50 -6.62
CA CYS A 17 -17.99 8.28 -6.98
C CYS A 17 -18.69 7.74 -8.22
N LEU A 18 -20.00 7.92 -8.26
CA LEU A 18 -20.78 7.70 -9.47
C LEU A 18 -20.79 8.98 -10.30
N ILE A 19 -20.39 8.85 -11.56
CA ILE A 19 -20.38 9.89 -12.57
C ILE A 19 -21.37 9.48 -13.66
N ASP A 20 -22.26 10.40 -14.03
CA ASP A 20 -23.28 10.20 -15.05
C ASP A 20 -23.33 11.47 -15.91
N ASP A 21 -23.58 11.31 -17.21
CA ASP A 21 -23.69 12.43 -18.16
C ASP A 21 -25.05 13.13 -18.07
N LYS A 22 -26.02 12.54 -17.36
CA LYS A 22 -27.34 13.10 -17.12
C LYS A 22 -27.61 13.31 -15.63
N PRO A 23 -28.32 14.39 -15.25
CA PRO A 23 -28.71 14.60 -13.86
C PRO A 23 -29.75 13.54 -13.44
N LYS A 24 -29.34 12.62 -12.55
CA LYS A 24 -30.23 11.67 -11.87
C LYS A 24 -30.74 12.22 -10.55
N SER A 25 -31.99 11.92 -10.21
CA SER A 25 -32.53 12.27 -8.89
C SER A 25 -31.86 11.42 -7.80
N LYS A 26 -31.67 11.98 -6.59
CA LYS A 26 -31.03 11.25 -5.48
C LYS A 26 -31.79 9.97 -5.09
N ASN A 27 -33.08 9.89 -5.39
CA ASN A 27 -33.94 8.75 -5.07
C ASN A 27 -33.78 7.59 -6.07
N GLU A 28 -33.20 7.85 -7.25
CA GLU A 28 -32.94 6.82 -8.26
C GLU A 28 -31.59 6.11 -8.06
N ILE A 29 -30.73 6.65 -7.19
CA ILE A 29 -29.40 6.10 -6.93
C ILE A 29 -29.48 5.28 -5.65
N ASP A 30 -29.36 3.96 -5.77
CA ASP A 30 -29.15 3.10 -4.61
C ASP A 30 -27.79 3.44 -3.99
N GLN A 31 -27.84 4.11 -2.83
CA GLN A 31 -26.65 4.58 -2.16
C GLN A 31 -25.79 3.40 -1.65
N ASN A 32 -26.43 2.26 -1.36
CA ASN A 32 -25.75 1.09 -0.83
C ASN A 32 -24.73 0.54 -1.82
N ILE A 33 -25.02 0.61 -3.13
CA ILE A 33 -24.10 0.16 -4.18
C ILE A 33 -22.74 0.89 -4.09
N VAL A 34 -22.73 2.20 -3.83
CA VAL A 34 -21.48 2.96 -3.75
C VAL A 34 -20.71 2.64 -2.47
N TYR A 35 -21.41 2.37 -1.37
CA TYR A 35 -20.78 1.95 -0.13
C TYR A 35 -20.19 0.54 -0.24
N ASP A 36 -20.90 -0.40 -0.86
CA ASP A 36 -20.42 -1.77 -1.07
C ASP A 36 -19.18 -1.78 -1.98
N LEU A 37 -19.22 -1.03 -3.09
CA LEU A 37 -18.06 -0.85 -3.96
C LEU A 37 -16.88 -0.21 -3.22
N ALA A 38 -17.13 0.80 -2.38
CA ALA A 38 -16.10 1.42 -1.57
C ALA A 38 -15.45 0.41 -0.61
N GLN A 39 -16.24 -0.41 0.09
CA GLN A 39 -15.72 -1.43 0.99
C GLN A 39 -14.90 -2.50 0.25
N MET A 40 -15.34 -2.94 -0.93
CA MET A 40 -14.58 -3.89 -1.74
C MET A 40 -13.22 -3.31 -2.12
N VAL A 41 -13.19 -2.07 -2.61
CA VAL A 41 -11.92 -1.40 -2.98
C VAL A 41 -11.03 -1.17 -1.76
N GLU A 42 -11.57 -0.75 -0.62
CA GLU A 42 -10.80 -0.62 0.63
C GLU A 42 -10.17 -1.95 1.04
N MET A 43 -10.90 -3.06 0.93
CA MET A 43 -10.40 -4.40 1.24
C MET A 43 -9.26 -4.81 0.30
N ASP A 44 -9.42 -4.59 -1.01
CA ASP A 44 -8.40 -4.89 -2.02
C ASP A 44 -7.13 -4.06 -1.79
N LEU A 45 -7.28 -2.76 -1.51
CA LEU A 45 -6.15 -1.88 -1.21
C LEU A 45 -5.43 -2.32 0.07
N LYS A 46 -6.17 -2.74 1.10
CA LYS A 46 -5.58 -3.27 2.33
C LYS A 46 -4.82 -4.57 2.08
N GLN A 47 -5.37 -5.47 1.26
CA GLN A 47 -4.66 -6.68 0.87
C GLN A 47 -3.38 -6.36 0.12
N ILE A 48 -3.42 -5.44 -0.85
CA ILE A 48 -2.22 -5.00 -1.58
C ILE A 48 -1.16 -4.49 -0.60
N GLN A 49 -1.54 -3.67 0.38
CA GLN A 49 -0.61 -3.15 1.39
C GLN A 49 0.06 -4.28 2.18
N ILE A 50 -0.71 -5.21 2.74
CA ILE A 50 -0.16 -6.37 3.46
C ILE A 50 0.78 -7.17 2.54
N SER A 51 0.42 -7.27 1.27
CA SER A 51 1.18 -8.04 0.29
C SER A 51 2.57 -7.41 -0.03
N ILE A 52 2.75 -6.10 0.14
CA ILE A 52 3.99 -5.39 -0.18
C ILE A 52 4.80 -4.95 1.05
N THR A 53 4.28 -5.18 2.25
CA THR A 53 4.91 -4.85 3.52
C THR A 53 5.43 -6.12 4.20
N ASP A 54 6.60 -6.02 4.82
CA ASP A 54 7.12 -7.03 5.73
C ASP A 54 6.50 -6.80 7.12
N GLU A 55 5.82 -7.81 7.65
CA GLU A 55 5.06 -7.67 8.91
C GLU A 55 6.00 -7.46 10.12
N LEU A 56 7.22 -8.01 10.06
CA LEU A 56 8.17 -7.92 11.17
C LEU A 56 8.76 -6.52 11.31
N THR A 57 9.17 -5.92 10.20
CA THR A 57 9.89 -4.63 10.18
C THR A 57 9.00 -3.44 9.81
N SER A 58 7.77 -3.69 9.34
CA SER A 58 6.89 -2.69 8.71
C SER A 58 7.49 -2.00 7.47
N LEU A 59 8.65 -2.46 6.98
CA LEU A 59 9.28 -1.96 5.76
C LEU A 59 8.64 -2.58 4.51
N SER A 60 8.96 -2.03 3.35
CA SER A 60 8.59 -2.69 2.09
C SER A 60 9.32 -4.02 1.99
N ASN A 61 8.58 -5.10 1.75
CA ASN A 61 9.19 -6.39 1.41
C ASN A 61 9.78 -6.33 -0.01
N ARG A 62 10.42 -7.41 -0.47
CA ARG A 62 11.04 -7.47 -1.81
C ARG A 62 10.10 -7.03 -2.94
N ARG A 63 8.82 -7.42 -2.89
CA ARG A 63 7.84 -7.03 -3.91
C ARG A 63 7.51 -5.53 -3.82
N GLY A 64 7.29 -5.01 -2.62
CA GLY A 64 7.06 -3.58 -2.39
C GLY A 64 8.23 -2.73 -2.86
N PHE A 65 9.45 -3.15 -2.50
CA PHE A 65 10.68 -2.50 -2.90
C PHE A 65 10.82 -2.42 -4.43
N LEU A 66 10.65 -3.53 -5.14
CA LEU A 66 10.77 -3.55 -6.61
C LEU A 66 9.73 -2.66 -7.29
N LYS A 67 8.49 -2.63 -6.78
CA LYS A 67 7.43 -1.77 -7.31
C LYS A 67 7.79 -0.29 -7.14
N LEU A 68 8.26 0.10 -5.95
CA LEU A 68 8.65 1.48 -5.66
C LEU A 68 9.93 1.89 -6.42
N ALA A 69 10.95 1.03 -6.43
CA ALA A 69 12.20 1.27 -7.13
C ALA A 69 11.96 1.42 -8.63
N GLY A 70 11.10 0.59 -9.24
CA GLY A 70 10.72 0.72 -10.66
C GLY A 70 10.07 2.07 -10.96
N TYR A 71 9.13 2.51 -10.12
CA TYR A 71 8.50 3.83 -10.25
C TYR A 71 9.52 4.97 -10.13
N LEU A 72 10.37 4.94 -9.08
CA LEU A 72 11.38 5.98 -8.85
C LEU A 72 12.43 6.02 -9.96
N PHE A 73 12.85 4.86 -10.47
CA PHE A 73 13.79 4.77 -11.58
C PHE A 73 13.25 5.41 -12.85
N GLN A 74 11.98 5.14 -13.20
CA GLN A 74 11.32 5.79 -14.35
C GLN A 74 11.22 7.30 -14.16
N LYS A 75 10.86 7.74 -12.94
CA LYS A 75 10.79 9.17 -12.61
C LYS A 75 12.15 9.85 -12.74
N CYS A 76 13.20 9.29 -12.14
CA CYS A 76 14.55 9.84 -12.23
C CYS A 76 15.05 9.91 -13.69
N GLN A 77 14.76 8.89 -14.51
CA GLN A 77 15.06 8.95 -15.95
C GLN A 77 14.33 10.11 -16.64
N SER A 78 13.04 10.31 -16.37
CA SER A 78 12.29 11.41 -16.99
C SER A 78 12.76 12.80 -16.54
N GLU A 79 13.34 12.90 -15.33
CA GLU A 79 13.81 14.15 -14.73
C GLU A 79 15.34 14.35 -14.90
N ASN A 80 16.04 13.47 -15.62
CA ASN A 80 17.51 13.45 -15.73
C ASN A 80 18.23 13.48 -14.37
N GLN A 81 17.67 12.79 -13.37
CA GLN A 81 18.25 12.66 -12.03
C GLN A 81 19.01 11.34 -11.87
N ILE A 82 20.00 11.34 -10.98
CA ILE A 82 20.77 10.15 -10.63
C ILE A 82 19.93 9.26 -9.71
N PHE A 83 19.84 7.97 -10.05
CA PHE A 83 19.23 6.94 -9.21
C PHE A 83 20.32 6.05 -8.60
N THR A 84 20.38 5.98 -7.27
CA THR A 84 21.37 5.19 -6.53
C THR A 84 20.69 4.09 -5.73
N LEU A 85 21.21 2.87 -5.84
CA LEU A 85 20.78 1.73 -5.04
C LEU A 85 21.82 1.43 -3.96
N LEU A 86 21.42 1.46 -2.69
CA LEU A 86 22.23 0.99 -1.57
C LEU A 86 21.79 -0.41 -1.18
N PHE A 87 22.75 -1.33 -1.13
CA PHE A 87 22.55 -2.69 -0.63
C PHE A 87 23.48 -2.91 0.57
N PHE A 88 22.92 -3.40 1.67
CA PHE A 88 23.67 -3.77 2.86
C PHE A 88 23.08 -5.07 3.43
N ASP A 89 23.94 -5.88 4.02
CA ASP A 89 23.58 -7.13 4.69
C ASP A 89 24.09 -7.09 6.14
N LEU A 90 23.39 -7.75 7.04
CA LEU A 90 23.79 -7.83 8.44
C LEU A 90 24.71 -9.04 8.64
N ASP A 91 26.01 -8.77 8.75
CA ASP A 91 27.00 -9.79 9.05
C ASP A 91 26.67 -10.55 10.35
N LYS A 92 26.78 -11.89 10.29
CA LYS A 92 26.62 -12.81 11.44
C LYS A 92 25.25 -12.80 12.13
N PHE A 93 24.19 -12.39 11.44
CA PHE A 93 22.81 -12.42 11.98
C PHE A 93 22.43 -13.80 12.56
N SER A 94 22.86 -14.90 11.91
CA SER A 94 22.61 -16.27 12.38
C SER A 94 23.11 -16.54 13.80
N ILE A 95 24.27 -15.98 14.18
CA ILE A 95 24.86 -16.18 15.51
C ILE A 95 24.04 -15.44 16.57
N LEU A 96 23.59 -14.23 16.26
CA LEU A 96 22.66 -13.45 17.11
C LEU A 96 21.36 -14.20 17.34
N THR A 97 20.78 -14.75 16.27
CA THR A 97 19.53 -15.53 16.33
C THR A 97 19.66 -16.77 17.23
N ILE A 98 20.78 -17.48 17.14
CA ILE A 98 21.06 -18.67 17.97
C ILE A 98 21.26 -18.28 19.44
N ASN A 99 22.05 -17.23 19.71
CA ASN A 99 22.42 -16.86 21.07
C ASN A 99 21.30 -16.18 21.86
N LEU A 100 20.45 -15.38 21.20
CA LEU A 100 19.37 -14.63 21.85
C LEU A 100 18.02 -15.36 21.84
N GLY A 101 17.86 -16.36 20.96
CA GLY A 101 16.60 -17.03 20.69
C GLY A 101 15.67 -16.20 19.80
N MET A 102 15.03 -16.86 18.81
CA MET A 102 14.20 -16.23 17.76
C MET A 102 13.25 -15.14 18.27
N ARG A 103 12.57 -15.38 19.41
CA ARG A 103 11.58 -14.46 19.99
C ARG A 103 12.13 -13.12 20.49
N LYS A 104 13.43 -13.03 20.80
CA LYS A 104 14.06 -11.78 21.25
C LYS A 104 14.55 -10.93 20.09
N VAL A 105 14.86 -11.54 18.95
CA VAL A 105 15.33 -10.82 17.74
C VAL A 105 14.16 -10.20 16.99
N THR A 106 12.97 -10.80 17.04
CA THR A 106 11.78 -10.30 16.33
C THR A 106 10.93 -9.30 17.14
N LYS A 107 11.44 -8.77 18.26
CA LYS A 107 10.68 -7.89 19.17
C LYS A 107 11.19 -6.45 19.23
N TYR A 108 12.21 -6.12 18.45
CA TYR A 108 12.83 -4.81 18.36
C TYR A 108 12.83 -4.31 16.92
#